data_AF-A0A9E4WA03-F1
#
_entry.id   AF-A0A9E4WA03-F1
#
_cell.length_a   1.000
_cell.length_b   1.000
_cell.length_c   1.000
_cell.angle_alpha   90.00
_cell.angle_beta   90.00
_cell.angle_gamma   90.00
#
_symmetry.space_group_name_H-M   'P 1'
#
loop_
_entity.id
_entity.type
_entity.pdbx_description
1 polymer ?
#
loop_
_entity_poly.entity_id
_entity_poly.type
_entity_poly.pdbx_seq_one_letter_code
_entity_poly.pdbx_strand_id
1 'polypeptide(L)'
;TVEGWHTGREWIDSGTLVERINFASDLLGNTELAGVRSLVDRLMGLGDKLTPEQFVNSCLDLTGPVQVTPDTMVQLVGHAAQEGDLSHGNDAEQTDFTRRTGEMFQMIAATAEFQFE
;
A
#
# COMPACT_ATOMS: atom_id res chain seq x y z
N THR A 1 -49.51 -3.54 -16.49
CA THR A 1 -48.75 -4.06 -15.35
C THR A 1 -47.31 -3.69 -15.58
N VAL A 2 -46.83 -2.64 -14.92
CA VAL A 2 -45.45 -2.16 -15.06
C VAL A 2 -44.61 -2.93 -14.06
N GLU A 3 -43.78 -3.83 -14.57
CA GLU A 3 -42.85 -4.61 -13.76
C GLU A 3 -41.76 -3.67 -13.23
N GLY A 4 -41.50 -3.81 -11.94
CA GLY A 4 -40.76 -2.86 -11.13
C GLY A 4 -39.34 -2.62 -11.63
N TRP A 5 -38.98 -1.34 -11.71
CA TRP A 5 -37.61 -0.90 -11.75
C TRP A 5 -36.87 -1.39 -10.50
N HIS A 6 -36.04 -2.42 -10.65
CA HIS A 6 -34.95 -2.72 -9.72
C HIS A 6 -33.79 -1.75 -10.02
N THR A 7 -33.83 -0.55 -9.45
CA THR A 7 -32.67 0.37 -9.45
C THR A 7 -31.84 0.10 -8.20
N GLY A 8 -30.82 -0.76 -8.33
CA GLY A 8 -29.82 -0.99 -7.30
C GLY A 8 -28.96 0.27 -7.09
N ARG A 9 -29.04 0.85 -5.89
CA ARG A 9 -28.19 1.97 -5.46
C ARG A 9 -26.72 1.58 -5.27
N GLU A 10 -26.41 0.29 -5.35
CA GLU A 10 -25.09 -0.26 -5.03
C GLU A 10 -24.11 -0.19 -6.23
N TRP A 11 -24.61 0.05 -7.45
CA TRP A 11 -23.77 0.02 -8.65
C TRP A 11 -23.12 1.36 -9.01
N ILE A 12 -23.68 2.47 -8.51
CA ILE A 12 -23.14 3.81 -8.81
C ILE A 12 -21.95 4.15 -7.89
N ASP A 13 -21.90 3.59 -6.68
CA ASP A 13 -20.82 3.89 -5.71
C ASP A 13 -19.56 3.03 -5.94
N SER A 14 -19.74 1.78 -6.38
CA SER A 14 -18.64 0.82 -6.54
C SER A 14 -17.73 1.16 -7.74
N GLY A 15 -18.26 1.76 -8.81
CA GLY A 15 -17.44 2.20 -9.96
C GLY A 15 -16.41 3.25 -9.56
N THR A 16 -16.84 4.30 -8.85
CA THR A 16 -15.96 5.38 -8.38
C THR A 16 -14.97 4.89 -7.31
N LEU A 17 -15.37 3.97 -6.44
CA LEU A 17 -14.45 3.38 -5.46
C LEU A 17 -13.35 2.55 -6.14
N VAL A 18 -13.70 1.71 -7.12
CA VAL A 18 -12.71 0.92 -7.88
C VAL A 18 -11.75 1.84 -8.64
N GLU A 19 -12.25 2.92 -9.23
CA GLU A 19 -11.40 3.92 -9.89
C GLU A 19 -10.44 4.60 -8.91
N ARG A 20 -10.91 4.96 -7.69
CA ARG A 20 -10.06 5.54 -6.64
C ARG A 20 -8.98 4.58 -6.16
N ILE A 21 -9.33 3.31 -5.95
CA ILE A 21 -8.38 2.27 -5.55
C ILE A 21 -7.30 2.13 -6.63
N ASN A 22 -7.71 1.94 -7.89
CA ASN A 22 -6.76 1.78 -9.00
C ASN A 22 -5.84 3.00 -9.14
N PHE A 23 -6.39 4.21 -9.05
CA PHE A 23 -5.60 5.43 -9.14
C PHE A 23 -4.59 5.55 -7.98
N ALA A 24 -5.02 5.31 -6.75
CA ALA A 24 -4.15 5.40 -5.58
C ALA A 24 -3.05 4.34 -5.61
N SER A 25 -3.39 3.09 -5.94
CA SER A 25 -2.43 1.99 -6.07
C SER A 25 -1.45 2.23 -7.22
N ASP A 26 -1.89 2.70 -8.38
CA ASP A 26 -1.00 3.01 -9.50
C ASP A 26 0.00 4.12 -9.12
N LEU A 27 -0.50 5.22 -8.54
CA LEU A 27 0.34 6.34 -8.15
C LEU A 27 1.35 5.95 -7.06
N LEU A 28 0.90 5.31 -5.99
CA LEU A 28 1.76 4.97 -4.86
C LEU A 28 2.71 3.79 -5.15
N GLY A 29 2.31 2.88 -6.03
CA GLY A 29 3.15 1.79 -6.50
C GLY A 29 4.23 2.20 -7.50
N ASN A 30 4.08 3.37 -8.12
CA ASN A 30 5.00 3.83 -9.14
C ASN A 30 6.28 4.43 -8.53
N THR A 31 7.28 3.57 -8.34
CA THR A 31 8.61 3.92 -7.84
C THR A 31 9.46 4.73 -8.82
N GLU A 32 8.93 5.06 -10.01
CA GLU A 32 9.56 6.03 -10.91
C GLU A 32 9.22 7.48 -10.57
N LEU A 33 8.15 7.70 -9.81
CA LEU A 33 7.74 9.03 -9.38
C LEU A 33 8.69 9.56 -8.31
N ALA A 34 9.14 10.81 -8.48
CA ALA A 34 10.05 11.46 -7.54
C ALA A 34 9.50 11.49 -6.10
N GLY A 35 8.17 11.63 -5.95
CA GLY A 35 7.51 11.57 -4.64
C GLY A 35 7.65 10.20 -3.99
N VAL A 36 7.35 9.12 -4.71
CA VAL A 36 7.46 7.74 -4.21
C VAL A 36 8.92 7.39 -3.92
N ARG A 37 9.86 7.77 -4.80
CA ARG A 37 11.30 7.61 -4.55
C ARG A 37 11.73 8.28 -3.24
N SER A 38 11.27 9.50 -2.98
CA SER A 38 11.55 10.17 -1.70
C SER A 38 10.98 9.41 -0.50
N LEU A 39 9.90 8.65 -0.63
CA LEU A 39 9.38 7.80 0.46
C LEU A 39 10.26 6.55 0.63
N VAL A 40 10.70 5.93 -0.46
CA VAL A 40 11.65 4.81 -0.43
C VAL A 40 12.95 5.23 0.26
N ASP A 41 13.52 6.37 -0.12
CA ASP A 41 14.74 6.91 0.50
C ASP A 41 14.56 7.16 2.00
N ARG A 42 13.38 7.65 2.42
CA ARG A 42 13.06 7.82 3.84
C ARG A 42 13.03 6.50 4.58
N LEU A 43 12.44 5.46 4.00
CA LEU A 43 12.39 4.12 4.59
C LEU A 43 13.80 3.51 4.72
N MET A 44 14.64 3.62 3.69
CA MET A 44 16.05 3.19 3.77
C MET A 44 16.82 3.98 4.85
N GLY A 45 16.46 5.25 5.06
CA GLY A 45 17.04 6.09 6.11
C GLY A 45 16.70 5.70 7.55
N LEU A 46 15.74 4.81 7.79
CA LEU A 46 15.33 4.40 9.14
C LEU A 46 16.33 3.45 9.81
N GLY A 47 17.18 2.78 9.04
CA GLY A 47 18.20 1.86 9.53
C GLY A 47 18.73 0.96 8.42
N ASP A 48 19.86 0.30 8.68
CA ASP A 48 20.53 -0.60 7.72
C ASP A 48 19.66 -1.79 7.29
N LYS A 49 18.77 -2.20 8.20
CA LYS A 49 17.87 -3.34 8.03
C LYS A 49 16.54 -3.08 8.74
N LEU A 50 15.42 -3.45 8.11
CA LEU A 50 14.08 -3.37 8.66
C LEU A 50 13.46 -4.76 8.79
N THR A 51 12.85 -5.03 9.94
CA THR A 51 11.96 -6.21 10.06
C THR A 51 10.68 -5.96 9.24
N PRO A 52 9.96 -7.02 8.82
CA PRO A 52 8.67 -6.88 8.13
C PRO A 52 7.68 -5.98 8.88
N GLU A 53 7.62 -6.09 10.21
CA GLU A 53 6.75 -5.27 11.05
C GLU A 53 7.17 -3.79 11.05
N GLN A 54 8.47 -3.51 11.17
CA GLN A 54 8.97 -2.14 11.11
C GLN A 54 8.72 -1.52 9.73
N PHE A 55 8.96 -2.29 8.66
CA PHE A 55 8.73 -1.87 7.29
C PHE A 55 7.26 -1.52 7.04
N VAL A 56 6.32 -2.39 7.42
CA VAL A 56 4.87 -2.14 7.25
C VAL A 56 4.42 -0.93 8.06
N ASN A 57 4.78 -0.84 9.35
CA ASN A 57 4.42 0.31 10.17
C ASN A 57 4.94 1.63 9.58
N SER A 58 6.18 1.63 9.07
CA SER A 58 6.77 2.81 8.45
C SER A 58 6.09 3.18 7.13
N CYS A 59 5.63 2.19 6.36
CA CYS A 59 4.86 2.45 5.14
C CYS A 59 3.49 3.07 5.45
N LEU A 60 2.82 2.63 6.51
CA LEU A 60 1.55 3.20 6.98
C LEU A 60 1.72 4.65 7.46
N ASP A 61 2.82 4.93 8.17
CA ASP A 61 3.17 6.30 8.61
C ASP A 61 3.48 7.24 7.45
N LEU A 62 4.12 6.75 6.39
CA LEU A 62 4.50 7.59 5.25
C LEU A 62 3.38 7.83 4.24
N THR A 63 2.36 6.97 4.19
CA THR A 63 1.27 7.05 3.19
C THR A 63 0.06 7.87 3.65
N GLY A 64 -0.03 8.26 4.91
CA GLY A 64 -1.19 9.01 5.41
C GLY A 64 -1.50 8.80 6.89
N PRO A 65 -0.48 8.57 7.73
CA PRO A 65 -0.59 7.86 9.01
C PRO A 65 -1.78 6.88 9.18
N VAL A 66 -1.97 5.99 8.21
CA VAL A 66 -3.18 5.17 8.09
C VAL A 66 -3.28 4.18 9.24
N GLN A 67 -4.40 4.22 9.98
CA GLN A 67 -4.70 3.26 11.03
C GLN A 67 -5.44 2.06 10.46
N VAL A 68 -4.77 0.90 10.45
CA VAL A 68 -5.36 -0.35 9.95
C VAL A 68 -5.89 -1.21 11.09
N THR A 69 -6.85 -2.08 10.77
CA THR A 69 -7.34 -3.07 11.73
C THR A 69 -6.24 -4.11 12.05
N PRO A 70 -6.32 -4.81 13.20
CA PRO A 70 -5.35 -5.85 13.54
C PRO A 70 -5.28 -6.98 12.50
N ASP A 71 -6.39 -7.30 11.84
CA ASP A 71 -6.43 -8.33 10.79
C ASP A 71 -5.68 -7.86 9.54
N THR A 72 -5.97 -6.66 9.04
CA THR A 72 -5.23 -6.03 7.94
C THR A 72 -3.73 -5.95 8.25
N MET A 73 -3.37 -5.55 9.47
CA MET A 73 -1.97 -5.50 9.91
C MET A 73 -1.29 -6.87 9.81
N VAL A 74 -1.96 -7.94 10.26
CA VAL A 74 -1.45 -9.31 10.15
C VAL A 74 -1.27 -9.71 8.68
N GLN A 75 -2.17 -9.34 7.78
CA GLN A 75 -2.04 -9.65 6.35
C GLN A 75 -0.86 -8.90 5.72
N LEU A 76 -0.70 -7.59 5.98
CA LEU A 76 0.39 -6.79 5.43
C LEU A 76 1.76 -7.26 5.93
N VAL A 77 1.90 -7.50 7.24
CA VAL A 77 3.14 -8.04 7.82
C VAL A 77 3.39 -9.46 7.32
N GLY A 78 2.34 -10.28 7.21
CA GLY A 78 2.44 -11.63 6.67
C GLY A 78 2.95 -11.65 5.23
N HIS A 79 2.49 -10.72 4.38
CA HIS A 79 3.00 -10.55 3.02
C HIS A 79 4.47 -10.12 3.04
N ALA A 80 4.83 -9.07 3.79
CA ALA A 80 6.20 -8.60 3.88
C ALA A 80 7.16 -9.70 4.37
N ALA A 81 6.72 -10.54 5.31
CA ALA A 81 7.52 -11.62 5.88
C ALA A 81 7.83 -12.76 4.88
N GLN A 82 7.11 -12.90 3.77
CA GLN A 82 7.37 -13.93 2.75
C GLN A 82 8.78 -13.81 2.16
N GLU A 83 9.30 -12.59 2.11
CA GLU A 83 10.61 -12.26 1.56
C GLU A 83 11.62 -11.87 2.66
N GLY A 84 11.24 -12.09 3.93
CA GLY A 84 12.09 -11.82 5.10
C GLY A 84 12.34 -10.33 5.34
N ASP A 85 13.38 -10.06 6.11
CA ASP A 85 13.80 -8.70 6.44
C ASP A 85 14.28 -7.93 5.20
N LEU A 86 14.17 -6.60 5.24
CA LEU A 86 14.60 -5.72 4.16
C LEU A 86 15.97 -5.11 4.49
N SER A 87 16.91 -5.23 3.57
CA SER A 87 18.24 -4.61 3.63
C SER A 87 18.45 -3.72 2.40
N HIS A 88 19.44 -2.84 2.41
CA HIS A 88 19.76 -1.95 1.28
C HIS A 88 21.27 -1.65 1.13
N GLY A 89 22.13 -2.55 1.61
CA GLY A 89 23.58 -2.35 1.64
C GLY A 89 24.27 -2.43 0.26
N ASN A 90 23.58 -2.91 -0.77
CA ASN A 90 24.09 -2.96 -2.15
C ASN A 90 22.98 -2.71 -3.19
N ASP A 91 23.37 -2.53 -4.46
CA ASP A 91 22.45 -2.17 -5.56
C ASP A 91 21.30 -3.18 -5.76
N ALA A 92 21.57 -4.48 -5.57
CA ALA A 92 20.55 -5.51 -5.72
C ALA A 92 19.53 -5.45 -4.57
N GLU A 93 20.02 -5.25 -3.34
CA GLU A 93 19.18 -5.04 -2.16
C GLU A 93 18.36 -3.74 -2.26
N GLN A 94 18.95 -2.64 -2.75
CA GLN A 94 18.22 -1.38 -2.97
C GLN A 94 17.12 -1.52 -4.03
N THR A 95 17.39 -2.26 -5.10
CA THR A 95 16.39 -2.56 -6.14
C THR A 95 15.24 -3.38 -5.56
N ASP A 96 15.55 -4.40 -4.75
CA ASP A 96 14.56 -5.23 -4.08
C ASP A 96 13.72 -4.43 -3.08
N PHE A 97 14.36 -3.64 -2.22
CA PHE A 97 13.73 -2.76 -1.25
C PHE A 97 12.76 -1.78 -1.94
N THR A 98 13.18 -1.18 -3.06
CA THR A 98 12.36 -0.27 -3.84
C THR A 98 11.11 -0.96 -4.38
N ARG A 99 11.27 -2.15 -4.99
CA ARG A 99 10.15 -2.96 -5.50
C ARG A 99 9.16 -3.29 -4.38
N ARG A 100 9.65 -3.84 -3.26
CA ARG A 100 8.83 -4.24 -2.11
C ARG A 100 8.10 -3.06 -1.48
N THR A 101 8.73 -1.88 -1.46
CA THR A 101 8.07 -0.63 -1.02
C THR A 101 6.89 -0.26 -1.93
N GLY A 102 7.08 -0.30 -3.25
CA GLY A 102 6.00 -0.04 -4.21
C GLY A 102 4.83 -1.01 -4.02
N GLU A 103 5.11 -2.31 -3.89
CA GLU A 103 4.08 -3.33 -3.64
C GLU A 103 3.35 -3.12 -2.31
N MET A 104 4.08 -2.80 -1.24
CA MET A 104 3.47 -2.52 0.06
C MET A 104 2.54 -1.30 0.00
N PHE A 105 2.97 -0.22 -0.65
CA PHE A 105 2.13 0.94 -0.85
C PHE A 105 0.87 0.64 -1.70
N GLN A 106 0.99 -0.22 -2.72
CA GLN A 106 -0.16 -0.67 -3.50
C GLN A 106 -1.18 -1.42 -2.65
N MET A 107 -0.72 -2.33 -1.80
CA MET A 107 -1.59 -3.07 -0.89
C MET A 107 -2.26 -2.15 0.12
N ILE A 108 -1.50 -1.24 0.74
CA ILE A 108 -2.06 -0.25 1.69
C ILE A 108 -3.13 0.60 0.99
N ALA A 109 -2.86 1.10 -0.21
CA ALA A 109 -3.81 1.89 -0.99
C ALA A 109 -5.10 1.12 -1.33
N ALA A 110 -5.05 -0.22 -1.42
CA ALA A 110 -6.20 -1.07 -1.68
C ALA A 110 -6.99 -1.46 -0.42
N THR A 111 -6.52 -1.09 0.79
CA THR A 111 -7.25 -1.35 2.03
C THR A 111 -8.50 -0.49 2.15
N ALA A 112 -9.52 -0.98 2.86
CA ALA A 112 -10.70 -0.19 3.14
C ALA A 112 -10.34 1.03 4.00
N GLU A 113 -9.47 0.84 4.98
CA GLU A 113 -8.98 1.90 5.87
C GLU A 113 -8.41 3.07 5.06
N PHE A 114 -7.48 2.84 4.13
CA PHE A 114 -6.95 3.91 3.28
C PHE A 114 -8.01 4.63 2.42
N GLN A 115 -9.01 3.90 1.92
CA GLN A 115 -10.00 4.47 1.01
C GLN A 115 -11.11 5.28 1.68
N PHE A 116 -11.33 5.05 2.97
CA PHE A 116 -12.42 5.65 3.75
C PHE A 116 -11.95 6.60 4.87
N GLU A 117 -10.64 6.81 5.02
CA GLU A 117 -10.06 7.90 5.85
C GLU A 117 -10.32 9.30 5.29
#